data_AF-A0A0D5LRI6-F1
#
_entry.id   AF-A0A0D5LRI6-F1
#
_cell.length_a   1.000
_cell.length_b   1.000
_cell.length_c   1.000
_cell.angle_alpha   90.00
_cell.angle_beta   90.00
_cell.angle_gamma   90.00
#
_symmetry.space_group_name_H-M   'P 1'
#
loop_
_entity.id
_entity.type
_entity.pdbx_description
1 polymer ?
#
loop_
_entity_poly.entity_id
_entity_poly.type
_entity_poly.pdbx_seq_one_letter_code
_entity_poly.pdbx_strand_id
1 'polypeptide(L)'
;MIADFEAMGAGFDDCPAQIVFEYLIYNRRYPEFAFTHDFNEGLEAWKLHVLKTDRASSSFCIVLEVTEELRELYSYDFATPTEGLFCGKPGRPPRNAAEDRIMALLDRLVSYASTDNSFALPALSEVEGWSDIRLNPDIRYYVEARDARRYGNEPAPILRDTVIALQGKERLAFVEDAIARNDLAGVIATSPDCSAFTPEARAAKREAARGEPI
;
A
#
# COMPACT_ATOMS: atom_id res chain seq x y z
N MET A 1 -13.09 10.42 -22.61
CA MET A 1 -12.15 9.96 -21.55
C MET A 1 -12.06 8.44 -21.43
N ILE A 2 -12.95 7.64 -22.04
CA ILE A 2 -12.81 6.17 -22.13
C ILE A 2 -12.09 5.75 -23.42
N ALA A 3 -12.18 6.55 -24.49
CA ALA A 3 -11.61 6.23 -25.80
C ALA A 3 -10.07 6.37 -25.91
N ASP A 4 -9.39 7.00 -24.95
CA ASP A 4 -7.92 7.15 -24.97
C ASP A 4 -7.19 5.93 -24.39
N PHE A 5 -7.87 5.06 -23.63
CA PHE A 5 -7.28 3.81 -23.13
C PHE A 5 -7.23 2.71 -24.19
N GLU A 6 -8.20 2.66 -25.11
CA GLU A 6 -8.22 1.66 -26.19
C GLU A 6 -7.16 1.94 -27.28
N ALA A 7 -6.80 3.20 -27.54
CA ALA A 7 -5.73 3.55 -28.47
C ALA A 7 -4.31 3.27 -27.91
N MET A 8 -4.19 3.06 -26.59
CA MET A 8 -2.97 2.61 -25.93
C MET A 8 -2.88 1.07 -25.87
N GLY A 9 -3.97 0.34 -26.09
CA GLY A 9 -4.11 -1.11 -25.89
C GLY A 9 -3.46 -2.05 -26.91
N ALA A 10 -2.38 -1.64 -27.60
CA ALA A 10 -1.65 -2.50 -28.55
C ALA A 10 -0.19 -2.80 -28.15
N GLY A 11 0.21 -2.46 -26.92
CA GLY A 11 1.59 -2.67 -26.43
C GLY A 11 1.73 -3.08 -24.95
N PHE A 12 0.64 -3.39 -24.25
CA PHE A 12 0.61 -3.65 -22.80
C PHE A 12 0.39 -5.13 -22.43
N ASP A 13 0.58 -6.07 -23.35
CA ASP A 13 0.12 -7.46 -23.17
C ASP A 13 0.96 -8.33 -22.19
N ASP A 14 2.07 -7.82 -21.63
CA ASP A 14 2.86 -8.53 -20.62
C ASP A 14 3.71 -7.56 -19.77
N CYS A 15 3.11 -6.99 -18.71
CA CYS A 15 3.84 -6.13 -17.76
C CYS A 15 5.10 -6.78 -17.16
N PRO A 16 5.08 -8.06 -16.72
CA PRO A 16 6.29 -8.76 -16.29
C PRO A 16 7.42 -8.74 -17.34
N ALA A 17 7.12 -9.05 -18.61
CA ALA A 17 8.12 -9.01 -19.67
C ALA A 17 8.65 -7.58 -19.92
N GLN A 18 7.77 -6.58 -19.87
CA GLN A 18 8.16 -5.17 -20.06
C GLN A 18 9.14 -4.71 -18.96
N ILE A 19 8.84 -5.01 -17.70
CA ILE A 19 9.68 -4.68 -16.54
C ILE A 19 11.09 -5.27 -16.73
N VAL A 20 11.18 -6.55 -17.07
CA VAL A 20 12.46 -7.24 -17.31
C VAL A 20 13.20 -6.62 -18.49
N PHE A 21 12.51 -6.33 -19.60
CA PHE A 21 13.11 -5.75 -20.78
C PHE A 21 13.68 -4.34 -20.51
N GLU A 22 12.93 -3.48 -19.83
CA GLU A 22 13.40 -2.15 -19.45
C GLU A 22 14.57 -2.19 -18.47
N TYR A 23 14.56 -3.15 -17.53
CA TYR A 23 15.68 -3.39 -16.64
C TYR A 23 16.95 -3.81 -17.39
N LEU A 24 16.84 -4.69 -18.38
CA LEU A 24 17.97 -5.08 -19.23
C LEU A 24 18.52 -3.91 -20.05
N ILE A 25 17.66 -3.02 -20.56
CA ILE A 25 18.09 -1.77 -21.20
C ILE A 25 18.84 -0.88 -20.21
N TYR A 26 18.33 -0.75 -18.99
CA TYR A 26 18.96 0.03 -17.93
C TYR A 26 20.37 -0.50 -17.62
N ASN A 27 20.52 -1.81 -17.39
CA ASN A 27 21.81 -2.45 -17.12
C ASN A 27 22.81 -2.29 -18.27
N ARG A 28 22.34 -2.32 -19.53
CA ARG A 28 23.20 -2.05 -20.69
C ARG A 28 23.71 -0.61 -20.71
N ARG A 29 22.92 0.35 -20.22
CA ARG A 29 23.28 1.76 -20.16
C ARG A 29 24.15 2.10 -18.94
N TYR A 30 23.95 1.40 -17.83
CA TYR A 30 24.66 1.59 -16.55
C TYR A 30 25.34 0.27 -16.12
N PRO A 31 26.41 -0.15 -16.82
CA PRO A 31 27.05 -1.44 -16.56
C PRO A 31 27.61 -1.55 -15.13
N GLU A 32 28.05 -0.45 -14.52
CA GLU A 32 28.49 -0.39 -13.12
C GLU A 32 27.42 -0.83 -12.12
N PHE A 33 26.15 -0.55 -12.41
CA PHE A 33 25.02 -1.01 -11.60
C PHE A 33 24.83 -2.52 -11.73
N ALA A 34 24.95 -3.04 -12.96
CA ALA A 34 24.83 -4.46 -13.25
C ALA A 34 25.95 -5.33 -12.63
N PHE A 35 27.14 -4.75 -12.38
CA PHE A 35 28.25 -5.47 -11.76
C PHE A 35 28.21 -5.52 -10.23
N THR A 36 27.34 -4.73 -9.59
CA THR A 36 27.30 -4.57 -8.12
C THR A 36 26.19 -5.34 -7.44
N HIS A 37 25.23 -5.88 -8.19
CA HIS A 37 24.08 -6.61 -7.67
C HIS A 37 23.89 -7.91 -8.46
N ASP A 38 23.30 -8.92 -7.83
CA ASP A 38 22.71 -10.00 -8.61
C ASP A 38 21.46 -9.51 -9.36
N PHE A 39 20.94 -10.34 -10.28
CA PHE A 39 19.82 -9.93 -11.13
C PHE A 39 18.57 -9.55 -10.33
N ASN A 40 18.22 -10.31 -9.29
CA ASN A 40 16.98 -10.09 -8.54
C ASN A 40 17.10 -8.88 -7.61
N GLU A 41 18.23 -8.76 -6.91
CA GLU A 41 18.53 -7.61 -6.07
C GLU A 41 18.56 -6.33 -6.90
N GLY A 42 19.25 -6.36 -8.04
CA GLY A 42 19.35 -5.23 -8.95
C GLY A 42 18.00 -4.86 -9.59
N LEU A 43 17.17 -5.86 -9.91
CA LEU A 43 15.83 -5.63 -10.45
C LEU A 43 14.94 -4.91 -9.43
N GLU A 44 14.90 -5.37 -8.17
CA GLU A 44 14.09 -4.73 -7.13
C GLU A 44 14.59 -3.31 -6.79
N ALA A 45 15.92 -3.11 -6.74
CA ALA A 45 16.50 -1.78 -6.57
C ALA A 45 16.14 -0.84 -7.73
N TRP A 46 16.14 -1.35 -8.97
CA TRP A 46 15.71 -0.59 -10.14
C TRP A 46 14.21 -0.28 -10.10
N LYS A 47 13.35 -1.23 -9.72
CA LYS A 47 11.90 -1.00 -9.55
C LYS A 47 11.64 0.14 -8.56
N LEU A 48 12.31 0.13 -7.41
CA LEU A 48 12.21 1.21 -6.42
C LEU A 48 12.71 2.56 -6.98
N HIS A 49 13.78 2.56 -7.77
CA HIS A 49 14.25 3.78 -8.45
C HIS A 49 13.20 4.32 -9.43
N VAL A 50 12.62 3.46 -10.26
CA VAL A 50 11.57 3.82 -11.22
C VAL A 50 10.39 4.45 -10.48
N LEU A 51 9.91 3.82 -9.41
CA LEU A 51 8.78 4.31 -8.62
C LEU A 51 9.06 5.67 -7.98
N LYS A 52 10.25 5.87 -7.41
CA LYS A 52 10.70 7.17 -6.84
C LYS A 52 10.78 8.29 -7.87
N THR A 53 11.01 7.95 -9.15
CA THR A 53 11.06 8.93 -10.24
C THR A 53 9.71 9.09 -10.97
N ASP A 54 8.67 8.37 -10.53
CA ASP A 54 7.30 8.42 -11.04
C ASP A 54 7.19 8.30 -12.56
N ARG A 55 7.98 7.40 -13.17
CA ARG A 55 7.89 7.14 -14.62
C ARG A 55 6.61 6.37 -14.92
N ALA A 56 5.61 7.06 -15.48
CA ALA A 56 4.22 6.59 -15.51
C ALA A 56 4.01 5.16 -16.05
N SER A 57 4.54 4.83 -17.24
CA SER A 57 4.31 3.52 -17.87
C SER A 57 4.94 2.36 -17.08
N SER A 58 6.19 2.49 -16.68
CA SER A 58 6.92 1.46 -15.92
C SER A 58 6.39 1.33 -14.49
N SER A 59 6.02 2.46 -13.87
CA SER A 59 5.47 2.48 -12.51
C SER A 59 4.15 1.73 -12.44
N PHE A 60 3.26 1.93 -13.41
CA PHE A 60 2.00 1.20 -13.51
C PHE A 60 2.24 -0.32 -13.57
N CYS A 61 3.10 -0.80 -14.47
CA CYS A 61 3.38 -2.23 -14.58
C CYS A 61 4.00 -2.82 -13.31
N ILE A 62 4.93 -2.11 -12.67
CA ILE A 62 5.57 -2.56 -11.42
C ILE A 62 4.54 -2.75 -10.30
N VAL A 63 3.59 -1.82 -10.17
CA VAL A 63 2.53 -1.92 -9.17
C VAL A 63 1.55 -3.02 -9.55
N LEU A 64 1.18 -3.12 -10.84
CA LEU A 64 0.25 -4.13 -11.35
C LEU A 64 0.74 -5.56 -11.09
N GLU A 65 2.03 -5.84 -11.29
CA GLU A 65 2.66 -7.14 -10.99
C GLU A 65 2.35 -7.60 -9.56
N VAL A 66 2.45 -6.69 -8.58
CA VAL A 66 2.20 -7.00 -7.17
C VAL A 66 0.70 -7.13 -6.88
N THR A 67 -0.13 -6.22 -7.41
CA THR A 67 -1.57 -6.21 -7.10
C THR A 67 -2.33 -7.34 -7.77
N GLU A 68 -1.95 -7.76 -8.98
CA GLU A 68 -2.58 -8.90 -9.64
C GLU A 68 -2.20 -10.21 -8.96
N GLU A 69 -0.95 -10.40 -8.56
CA GLU A 69 -0.54 -11.57 -7.79
C GLU A 69 -1.29 -11.65 -6.45
N LEU A 70 -1.47 -10.51 -5.77
CA LEU A 70 -2.33 -10.44 -4.59
C LEU A 70 -3.78 -10.83 -4.93
N ARG A 71 -4.38 -10.23 -5.95
CA ARG A 71 -5.77 -10.54 -6.36
C ARG A 71 -5.96 -12.00 -6.74
N GLU A 72 -5.00 -12.63 -7.39
CA GLU A 72 -5.01 -14.06 -7.66
C GLU A 72 -5.08 -14.85 -6.35
N LEU A 73 -4.20 -14.55 -5.38
CA LEU A 73 -4.19 -15.23 -4.08
C LEU A 73 -5.50 -15.06 -3.28
N TYR A 74 -6.25 -13.97 -3.50
CA TYR A 74 -7.56 -13.74 -2.88
C TYR A 74 -8.76 -14.26 -3.70
N SER A 75 -8.63 -14.45 -5.01
CA SER A 75 -9.75 -14.83 -5.90
C SER A 75 -9.97 -16.32 -6.04
N TYR A 76 -8.97 -17.16 -5.78
CA TYR A 76 -9.14 -18.62 -5.81
C TYR A 76 -9.91 -19.16 -4.59
N ASP A 77 -10.55 -20.34 -4.75
CA ASP A 77 -11.27 -21.16 -3.74
C ASP A 77 -10.49 -21.46 -2.43
N PHE A 78 -9.29 -20.91 -2.27
CA PHE A 78 -8.48 -20.89 -1.07
C PHE A 78 -8.63 -19.55 -0.34
N ALA A 79 -9.87 -19.15 -0.01
CA ALA A 79 -10.15 -18.01 0.85
C ALA A 79 -9.41 -18.21 2.20
N THR A 80 -8.13 -17.86 2.20
CA THR A 80 -7.24 -17.96 3.34
C THR A 80 -7.63 -16.78 4.18
N PRO A 81 -8.29 -16.96 5.33
CA PRO A 81 -8.74 -15.83 6.12
C PRO A 81 -7.49 -15.06 6.56
N THR A 82 -7.30 -13.86 6.01
CA THR A 82 -6.16 -12.99 6.33
C THR A 82 -6.53 -11.97 7.40
N GLU A 83 -7.65 -12.18 8.09
CA GLU A 83 -8.04 -11.39 9.25
C GLU A 83 -6.88 -11.27 10.26
N GLY A 84 -6.56 -10.02 10.58
CA GLY A 84 -5.48 -9.64 11.49
C GLY A 84 -4.06 -9.89 10.97
N LEU A 85 -3.89 -10.46 9.76
CA LEU A 85 -2.57 -10.69 9.15
C LEU A 85 -1.83 -9.38 8.95
N PHE A 86 -2.53 -8.38 8.43
CA PHE A 86 -1.96 -7.11 8.02
C PHE A 86 -2.96 -5.96 8.20
N CYS A 87 -2.45 -4.78 8.57
CA CYS A 87 -3.24 -3.54 8.63
C CYS A 87 -2.47 -2.32 8.10
N GLY A 88 -1.55 -2.51 7.16
CA GLY A 88 -0.54 -1.53 6.77
C GLY A 88 0.81 -1.73 7.48
N LYS A 89 0.82 -2.59 8.50
CA LYS A 89 1.99 -3.23 9.10
C LYS A 89 1.64 -4.69 9.45
N PRO A 90 2.63 -5.56 9.68
CA PRO A 90 2.39 -6.93 10.15
C PRO A 90 1.55 -6.94 11.43
N GLY A 91 0.48 -7.74 11.46
CA GLY A 91 -0.42 -7.86 12.61
C GLY A 91 -0.21 -9.16 13.39
N ARG A 92 -0.19 -10.30 12.68
CA ARG A 92 0.17 -11.62 13.22
C ARG A 92 1.13 -12.34 12.28
N PRO A 93 1.89 -13.33 12.76
CA PRO A 93 2.70 -14.18 11.88
C PRO A 93 1.84 -14.95 10.85
N PRO A 94 2.36 -15.18 9.64
CA PRO A 94 1.79 -16.12 8.68
C PRO A 94 1.68 -17.54 9.26
N ARG A 95 0.61 -18.24 8.91
CA ARG A 95 0.33 -19.61 9.35
C ARG A 95 0.64 -20.67 8.29
N ASN A 96 0.76 -20.25 7.03
CA ASN A 96 1.00 -21.12 5.89
C ASN A 96 1.76 -20.36 4.79
N ALA A 97 2.20 -21.09 3.77
CA ALA A 97 2.97 -20.51 2.66
C ALA A 97 2.19 -19.48 1.83
N ALA A 98 0.86 -19.56 1.78
CA ALA A 98 0.04 -18.58 1.08
C ALA A 98 0.01 -17.25 1.84
N GLU A 99 -0.20 -17.26 3.17
CA GLU A 99 -0.12 -16.07 4.00
C GLU A 99 1.28 -15.45 4.00
N ASP A 100 2.33 -16.27 3.94
CA ASP A 100 3.72 -15.80 3.86
C ASP A 100 3.96 -15.04 2.55
N ARG A 101 3.46 -15.59 1.43
CA ARG A 101 3.50 -14.94 0.12
C ARG A 101 2.68 -13.64 0.09
N ILE A 102 1.47 -13.65 0.66
CA ILE A 102 0.63 -12.45 0.80
C ILE A 102 1.36 -11.38 1.60
N MET A 103 1.94 -11.72 2.76
CA MET A 103 2.70 -10.78 3.58
C MET A 103 3.89 -10.18 2.83
N ALA A 104 4.66 -10.99 2.10
CA ALA A 104 5.78 -10.50 1.30
C ALA A 104 5.34 -9.51 0.21
N LEU A 105 4.21 -9.76 -0.45
CA LEU A 105 3.63 -8.86 -1.46
C LEU A 105 3.11 -7.56 -0.83
N LEU A 106 2.46 -7.63 0.34
CA LEU A 106 1.99 -6.46 1.08
C LEU A 106 3.14 -5.60 1.58
N ASP A 107 4.20 -6.20 2.11
CA ASP A 107 5.42 -5.49 2.51
C ASP A 107 6.07 -4.79 1.32
N ARG A 108 6.10 -5.45 0.15
CA ARG A 108 6.57 -4.84 -1.11
C ARG A 108 5.68 -3.67 -1.52
N LEU A 109 4.36 -3.82 -1.46
CA LEU A 109 3.41 -2.76 -1.78
C LEU A 109 3.54 -1.56 -0.84
N VAL A 110 3.78 -1.78 0.47
CA VAL A 110 4.08 -0.71 1.43
C VAL A 110 5.38 0.01 1.08
N SER A 111 6.43 -0.74 0.74
CA SER A 111 7.70 -0.15 0.30
C SER A 111 7.51 0.71 -0.96
N TYR A 112 6.65 0.27 -1.88
CA TYR A 112 6.32 1.02 -3.10
C TYR A 112 5.49 2.26 -2.78
N ALA A 113 4.45 2.16 -1.95
CA ALA A 113 3.63 3.29 -1.52
C ALA A 113 4.46 4.36 -0.79
N SER A 114 5.51 3.95 -0.06
CA SER A 114 6.44 4.84 0.62
C SER A 114 7.32 5.69 -0.31
N THR A 115 7.31 5.40 -1.62
CA THR A 115 7.98 6.24 -2.63
C THR A 115 7.13 7.44 -3.08
N ASP A 116 5.91 7.60 -2.55
CA ASP A 116 4.92 8.58 -3.00
C ASP A 116 4.56 8.43 -4.50
N ASN A 117 4.78 7.26 -5.10
CA ASN A 117 4.46 7.01 -6.50
C ASN A 117 2.94 7.11 -6.75
N SER A 118 2.57 7.62 -7.93
CA SER A 118 1.17 7.88 -8.29
C SER A 118 0.28 6.65 -8.40
N PHE A 119 0.87 5.49 -8.68
CA PHE A 119 0.15 4.21 -8.74
C PHE A 119 0.27 3.40 -7.46
N ALA A 120 1.45 3.41 -6.82
CA ALA A 120 1.69 2.55 -5.66
C ALA A 120 0.91 2.98 -4.41
N LEU A 121 0.75 4.29 -4.22
CA LEU A 121 0.06 4.84 -3.07
C LEU A 121 -1.43 4.44 -3.03
N PRO A 122 -2.26 4.73 -4.06
CA PRO A 122 -3.66 4.31 -4.06
C PRO A 122 -3.82 2.78 -4.05
N ALA A 123 -2.92 2.03 -4.71
CA ALA A 123 -2.95 0.57 -4.74
C ALA A 123 -2.92 -0.06 -3.33
N LEU A 124 -2.24 0.55 -2.35
CA LEU A 124 -2.26 0.09 -0.96
C LEU A 124 -3.67 0.17 -0.34
N SER A 125 -4.43 1.22 -0.62
CA SER A 125 -5.82 1.36 -0.13
C SER A 125 -6.80 0.45 -0.87
N GLU A 126 -6.57 0.18 -2.16
CA GLU A 126 -7.43 -0.69 -2.96
C GLU A 126 -7.46 -2.13 -2.45
N VAL A 127 -6.42 -2.59 -1.74
CA VAL A 127 -6.38 -3.92 -1.11
C VAL A 127 -7.64 -4.19 -0.28
N GLU A 128 -8.16 -3.18 0.44
CA GLU A 128 -9.38 -3.35 1.26
C GLU A 128 -10.63 -3.66 0.42
N GLY A 129 -10.65 -3.26 -0.86
CA GLY A 129 -11.81 -3.38 -1.75
C GLY A 129 -12.06 -4.81 -2.24
N TRP A 130 -11.02 -5.65 -2.26
CA TRP A 130 -11.08 -7.03 -2.78
C TRP A 130 -10.52 -8.08 -1.82
N SER A 131 -10.17 -7.70 -0.59
CA SER A 131 -9.70 -8.62 0.46
C SER A 131 -10.41 -8.40 1.81
N ASP A 132 -10.11 -9.26 2.79
CA ASP A 132 -10.49 -9.11 4.20
C ASP A 132 -9.50 -8.26 5.02
N ILE A 133 -8.42 -7.77 4.41
CA ILE A 133 -7.49 -6.84 5.05
C ILE A 133 -8.16 -5.51 5.32
N ARG A 134 -7.89 -4.94 6.50
CA ARG A 134 -8.31 -3.61 6.89
C ARG A 134 -7.10 -2.84 7.39
N LEU A 135 -6.78 -1.75 6.70
CA LEU A 135 -5.73 -0.82 7.06
C LEU A 135 -6.05 -0.12 8.38
N ASN A 136 -5.00 0.20 9.12
CA ASN A 136 -5.09 1.08 10.26
C ASN A 136 -5.71 2.43 9.81
N PRO A 137 -6.65 3.02 10.57
CA PRO A 137 -7.25 4.30 10.23
C PRO A 137 -6.24 5.40 9.88
N ASP A 138 -5.08 5.44 10.53
CA ASP A 138 -4.02 6.43 10.25
C ASP A 138 -3.42 6.25 8.85
N ILE A 139 -3.10 5.00 8.51
CA ILE A 139 -2.49 4.62 7.24
C ILE A 139 -3.51 4.83 6.12
N ARG A 140 -4.75 4.39 6.33
CA ARG A 140 -5.84 4.60 5.38
C ARG A 140 -6.08 6.08 5.13
N TYR A 141 -6.20 6.87 6.19
CA TYR A 141 -6.37 8.32 6.06
C TYR A 141 -5.18 8.97 5.35
N TYR A 142 -3.95 8.60 5.70
CA TYR A 142 -2.75 9.10 5.02
C TYR A 142 -2.81 8.86 3.51
N VAL A 143 -3.05 7.60 3.10
CA VAL A 143 -3.04 7.19 1.69
C VAL A 143 -4.12 7.93 0.89
N GLU A 144 -5.37 7.86 1.34
CA GLU A 144 -6.50 8.45 0.63
C GLU A 144 -6.46 9.99 0.65
N ALA A 145 -6.02 10.61 1.75
CA ALA A 145 -5.88 12.06 1.81
C ALA A 145 -4.75 12.59 0.93
N ARG A 146 -3.62 11.87 0.88
CA ARG A 146 -2.48 12.23 0.03
C ARG A 146 -2.83 12.12 -1.45
N ASP A 147 -3.55 11.06 -1.83
CA ASP A 147 -4.05 10.87 -3.19
C ASP A 147 -5.07 11.94 -3.57
N ALA A 148 -6.09 12.20 -2.74
CA ALA A 148 -7.07 13.25 -2.99
C ALA A 148 -6.41 14.63 -3.21
N ARG A 149 -5.47 15.00 -2.33
CA ARG A 149 -4.75 16.28 -2.41
C ARG A 149 -3.87 16.40 -3.66
N ARG A 150 -3.31 15.29 -4.17
CA ARG A 150 -2.55 15.29 -5.44
C ARG A 150 -3.40 15.80 -6.61
N TYR A 151 -4.70 15.49 -6.60
CA TYR A 151 -5.64 15.93 -7.63
C TYR A 151 -6.42 17.20 -7.26
N GLY A 152 -6.01 17.91 -6.21
CA GLY A 152 -6.69 19.14 -5.75
C GLY A 152 -8.05 18.88 -5.09
N ASN A 153 -8.33 17.64 -4.68
CA ASN A 153 -9.55 17.26 -3.98
C ASN A 153 -9.35 17.29 -2.47
N GLU A 154 -10.45 17.48 -1.74
CA GLU A 154 -10.47 17.30 -0.29
C GLU A 154 -10.61 15.81 0.07
N PRO A 155 -9.90 15.32 1.11
CA PRO A 155 -10.09 13.96 1.62
C PRO A 155 -11.53 13.74 2.09
N ALA A 156 -12.03 12.51 1.95
CA ALA A 156 -13.36 12.15 2.40
C ALA A 156 -13.52 12.42 3.92
N PRO A 157 -14.51 13.23 4.37
CA PRO A 157 -14.65 13.62 5.78
C PRO A 157 -14.73 12.42 6.74
N ILE A 158 -15.35 11.33 6.30
CA ILE A 158 -15.52 10.11 7.09
C ILE A 158 -14.19 9.49 7.55
N LEU A 159 -13.12 9.61 6.77
CA LEU A 159 -11.80 9.07 7.13
C LEU A 159 -11.18 9.87 8.26
N ARG A 160 -11.25 11.20 8.16
CA ARG A 160 -10.80 12.14 9.20
C ARG A 160 -11.56 11.88 10.50
N ASP A 161 -12.89 11.79 10.41
CA ASP A 161 -13.76 11.56 11.56
C ASP A 161 -13.47 10.20 12.22
N THR A 162 -13.13 9.19 11.41
CA THR A 162 -12.74 7.85 11.91
C THR A 162 -11.44 7.90 12.72
N VAL A 163 -10.42 8.63 12.24
CA VAL A 163 -9.17 8.83 13.01
C VAL A 163 -9.46 9.55 14.33
N ILE A 164 -10.22 10.65 14.28
CA ILE A 164 -10.59 11.41 15.48
C ILE A 164 -11.35 10.51 16.48
N ALA A 165 -12.33 9.76 16.02
CA ALA A 165 -13.17 8.93 16.88
C ALA A 165 -12.41 7.78 17.55
N LEU A 166 -11.43 7.19 16.84
CA LEU A 166 -10.70 6.01 17.33
C LEU A 166 -9.40 6.34 18.07
N GLN A 167 -8.78 7.47 17.72
CA GLN A 167 -7.41 7.81 18.15
C GLN A 167 -7.25 9.27 18.64
N GLY A 168 -8.25 10.13 18.45
CA GLY A 168 -8.24 11.52 18.93
C GLY A 168 -7.67 12.53 17.92
N LYS A 169 -7.83 13.82 18.25
CA LYS A 169 -7.44 14.94 17.38
C LYS A 169 -5.92 15.14 17.26
N GLU A 170 -5.18 14.86 18.33
CA GLU A 170 -3.71 14.96 18.32
C GLU A 170 -3.11 13.96 17.33
N ARG A 171 -3.66 12.75 17.27
CA ARG A 171 -3.23 11.75 16.30
C ARG A 171 -3.51 12.18 14.87
N LEU A 172 -4.71 12.73 14.61
CA LEU A 172 -5.01 13.28 13.28
C LEU A 172 -3.99 14.36 12.89
N ALA A 173 -3.68 15.30 13.79
CA ALA A 173 -2.72 16.38 13.52
C ALA A 173 -1.33 15.83 13.19
N PHE A 174 -0.88 14.78 13.89
CA PHE A 174 0.35 14.07 13.56
C PHE A 174 0.31 13.46 12.15
N VAL A 175 -0.78 12.79 11.78
CA VAL A 175 -0.90 12.17 10.44
C VAL A 175 -0.96 13.25 9.36
N GLU A 176 -1.67 14.37 9.58
CA GLU A 176 -1.70 15.51 8.66
C GLU A 176 -0.32 16.15 8.45
N ASP A 177 0.48 16.28 9.51
CA ASP A 177 1.88 16.74 9.41
C ASP A 177 2.75 15.73 8.62
N ALA A 178 2.59 14.43 8.88
CA ALA A 178 3.30 13.40 8.14
C ALA A 178 2.94 13.41 6.64
N ILE A 179 1.67 13.67 6.28
CA ILE A 179 1.26 13.86 4.88
C ILE A 179 2.03 15.05 4.25
N ALA A 180 2.16 16.17 4.97
CA ALA A 180 2.91 17.33 4.47
C ALA A 180 4.40 17.03 4.26
N ARG A 181 4.97 16.09 5.03
CA ARG A 181 6.37 15.66 4.95
C ARG A 181 6.60 14.44 4.04
N ASN A 182 5.55 13.88 3.43
CA ASN A 182 5.58 12.60 2.70
C ASN A 182 6.15 11.42 3.53
N ASP A 183 5.81 11.36 4.82
CA ASP A 183 6.39 10.40 5.78
C ASP A 183 5.43 9.23 6.09
N LEU A 184 5.12 8.41 5.08
CA LEU A 184 4.29 7.21 5.28
C LEU A 184 4.94 6.23 6.26
N ALA A 185 6.26 6.06 6.17
CA ALA A 185 7.01 5.16 7.05
C ALA A 185 6.85 5.54 8.53
N GLY A 186 6.93 6.83 8.85
CA GLY A 186 6.69 7.36 10.20
C GLY A 186 5.25 7.13 10.69
N VAL A 187 4.25 7.26 9.80
CA VAL A 187 2.86 6.92 10.13
C VAL A 187 2.73 5.44 10.46
N ILE A 188 3.26 4.55 9.62
CA ILE A 188 3.20 3.09 9.83
C ILE A 188 3.87 2.70 11.15
N ALA A 189 5.08 3.20 11.41
CA ALA A 189 5.85 2.86 12.61
C ALA A 189 5.16 3.29 13.92
N THR A 190 4.43 4.40 13.90
CA THR A 190 3.76 4.96 15.08
C THR A 190 2.28 4.58 15.18
N SER A 191 1.73 3.95 14.14
CA SER A 191 0.34 3.51 14.11
C SER A 191 0.10 2.44 15.17
N PRO A 192 -1.07 2.45 15.85
CA PRO A 192 -1.41 1.38 16.79
C PRO A 192 -1.40 0.00 16.14
N ASP A 193 -1.26 -1.04 16.95
CA ASP A 193 -1.25 -2.43 16.48
C ASP A 193 -2.57 -2.81 15.81
N CYS A 194 -2.51 -3.78 14.89
CA CYS A 194 -3.68 -4.20 14.10
C CYS A 194 -4.84 -4.69 14.98
N SER A 195 -4.55 -5.21 16.17
CA SER A 195 -5.54 -5.64 17.17
C SER A 195 -6.33 -4.48 17.80
N ALA A 196 -5.86 -3.23 17.70
CA ALA A 196 -6.50 -2.08 18.34
C ALA A 196 -7.84 -1.67 17.70
N PHE A 197 -8.18 -2.23 16.53
CA PHE A 197 -9.35 -1.81 15.75
C PHE A 197 -10.32 -2.95 15.42
N THR A 198 -10.15 -4.12 16.03
CA THR A 198 -11.14 -5.21 15.90
C THR A 198 -12.49 -4.79 16.47
N PRO A 199 -13.60 -5.43 16.05
CA PRO A 199 -14.92 -5.17 16.63
C PRO A 199 -14.93 -5.26 18.16
N GLU A 200 -14.18 -6.19 18.74
CA GLU A 200 -14.05 -6.40 20.19
C GLU A 200 -13.31 -5.24 20.86
N ALA A 201 -12.19 -4.78 20.27
CA ALA A 201 -11.46 -3.62 20.77
C ALA A 201 -12.31 -2.33 20.73
N ARG A 202 -13.14 -2.19 19.69
CA ARG A 202 -14.11 -1.08 19.57
C ARG A 202 -15.23 -1.18 20.61
N ALA A 203 -15.74 -2.38 20.87
CA ALA A 203 -16.75 -2.63 21.91
C ALA A 203 -16.19 -2.31 23.30
N ALA A 204 -14.99 -2.78 23.62
CA ALA A 204 -14.32 -2.53 24.89
C ALA A 204 -14.03 -1.03 25.11
N LYS A 205 -13.57 -0.29 24.08
CA LYS A 205 -13.40 1.17 24.17
C LYS A 205 -14.72 1.90 24.41
N ARG A 206 -15.82 1.45 23.79
CA ARG A 206 -17.16 2.03 23.98
C ARG A 206 -17.71 1.75 25.38
N GLU A 207 -17.44 0.58 25.94
CA GLU A 207 -17.82 0.23 27.32
C GLU A 207 -16.98 1.02 28.34
N ALA A 208 -15.66 1.14 28.13
CA ALA A 208 -14.79 1.95 28.98
C ALA A 208 -15.19 3.43 28.98
N ALA A 209 -15.55 3.99 27.81
CA ALA A 209 -16.06 5.36 27.71
C ALA A 209 -17.44 5.58 28.36
N ARG A 210 -18.17 4.51 28.68
CA ARG A 210 -19.44 4.56 29.44
C ARG A 210 -19.23 4.37 30.95
N GLY A 211 -17.99 4.06 31.38
CA GLY A 211 -17.67 3.56 32.72
C GLY A 211 -17.07 4.56 33.71
N GLU A 212 -17.09 5.87 33.45
CA GLU A 212 -16.78 6.87 34.48
C GLU A 212 -18.08 7.42 35.10
N PRO A 213 -18.55 6.87 36.23
CA PRO A 213 -19.47 7.58 37.10
C PRO A 213 -18.68 8.66 37.86
N ILE A 214 -19.10 9.92 37.72
CA ILE A 214 -18.88 10.95 38.75
C ILE A 214 -19.89 10.68 39.88
#